data_AF-A0A094PMC2-F1
#
_entry.id   AF-A0A094PMC2-F1
#
_cell.length_a   1.000
_cell.length_b   1.000
_cell.length_c   1.000
_cell.angle_alpha   90.00
_cell.angle_beta   90.00
_cell.angle_gamma   90.00
#
_symmetry.space_group_name_H-M   'P 1'
#
loop_
_entity.id
_entity.type
_entity.pdbx_description
1 polymer ?
#
loop_
_entity_poly.entity_id
_entity_poly.type
_entity_poly.pdbx_seq_one_letter_code
_entity_poly.pdbx_strand_id
1 'polypeptide(L)'
;SDSFTLPVGAPHRNAAIAWLKVCGSQAGQDAFNPKKGSISARTDADLSLYDDYLKSASADWSKDRLVGSTVHGVNGNNALMAKYNAAVGKYFSGGSKDNAGLAKDLAAAYEAGKA
;
A
#
# COMPACT_ATOMS: atom_id res chain seq x y z
N SER A 1 0.86 1.30 2.13
CA SER A 1 2.13 1.57 2.83
C SER A 1 2.91 0.28 2.85
N ASP A 2 4.17 0.31 2.44
CA ASP A 2 5.06 -0.84 2.55
C ASP A 2 5.53 -0.95 4.02
N SER A 3 5.49 -2.14 4.60
CA SER A 3 5.80 -2.35 6.02
C SER A 3 6.69 -3.56 6.26
N PHE A 4 7.53 -3.48 7.29
CA PHE A 4 8.30 -4.62 7.79
C PHE A 4 7.68 -5.12 9.09
N THR A 5 7.48 -6.44 9.18
CA THR A 5 6.94 -7.09 10.38
C THR A 5 8.01 -7.87 11.11
N LEU A 6 7.87 -8.01 12.43
CA LEU A 6 8.65 -8.92 13.25
C LEU A 6 7.80 -10.15 13.62
N PRO A 7 8.03 -11.32 13.01
CA PRO A 7 7.30 -12.54 13.35
C PRO A 7 7.56 -12.96 14.80
N VAL A 8 6.54 -13.56 15.43
CA VAL A 8 6.67 -14.21 16.74
C VAL A 8 7.67 -15.37 16.61
N GLY A 9 8.61 -15.46 17.56
CA GLY A 9 9.62 -16.52 17.57
C GLY A 9 10.78 -16.33 16.59
N ALA A 10 10.97 -15.13 16.02
CA ALA A 10 12.07 -14.86 15.11
C ALA A 10 13.44 -15.21 15.74
N PRO A 11 14.30 -16.02 15.07
CA PRO A 11 15.55 -16.52 15.65
C PRO A 11 16.57 -15.41 15.94
N HIS A 12 16.47 -14.27 15.23
CA HIS A 12 17.33 -13.11 15.40
C HIS A 12 16.54 -11.86 15.80
N ARG A 13 15.69 -11.99 16.83
CA ARG A 13 14.77 -10.93 17.28
C ARG A 13 15.45 -9.56 17.49
N ASN A 14 16.62 -9.53 18.13
CA ASN A 14 17.31 -8.27 18.42
C ASN A 14 17.79 -7.56 17.14
N ALA A 15 18.29 -8.32 16.17
CA ALA A 15 18.68 -7.76 14.87
C ALA A 15 17.46 -7.22 14.10
N ALA A 16 16.34 -7.94 14.13
CA ALA A 16 15.11 -7.48 13.53
C ALA A 16 14.59 -6.19 14.19
N ILE A 17 14.69 -6.06 15.52
CA ILE A 17 14.35 -4.81 16.21
C ILE A 17 15.29 -3.67 15.80
N ALA A 18 16.58 -3.92 15.69
CA ALA A 18 17.54 -2.92 15.22
C ALA A 18 17.18 -2.43 13.81
N TRP A 19 16.80 -3.35 12.91
CA TRP A 19 16.29 -3.03 11.58
C TRP A 19 15.02 -2.17 11.63
N LEU A 20 14.01 -2.58 12.40
CA LEU A 20 12.76 -1.82 12.53
C LEU A 20 12.98 -0.42 13.08
N LYS A 21 13.94 -0.23 14.00
CA LYS A 21 14.33 1.09 14.48
C LYS A 21 14.88 1.98 13.36
N VAL A 22 15.71 1.42 12.46
CA VAL A 22 16.19 2.15 11.28
C VAL A 22 15.02 2.49 10.36
N CYS A 23 14.18 1.52 10.02
CA CYS A 23 13.00 1.74 9.17
C CYS A 23 12.06 2.82 9.71
N GLY A 24 11.85 2.89 11.02
CA GLY A 24 10.97 3.90 11.65
C GLY A 24 11.64 5.24 11.97
N SER A 25 12.97 5.35 11.81
CA SER A 25 13.72 6.56 12.10
C SER A 25 13.51 7.62 11.01
N GLN A 26 13.59 8.90 11.39
CA GLN A 26 13.56 10.00 10.41
C GLN A 26 14.69 9.87 9.39
N ALA A 27 15.93 9.69 9.86
CA ALA A 27 17.09 9.53 8.99
C ALA A 27 16.94 8.35 8.00
N GLY A 28 16.39 7.22 8.44
CA GLY A 28 16.13 6.07 7.57
C GLY A 28 15.03 6.34 6.54
N GLN A 29 13.93 6.95 6.95
CA GLN A 29 12.82 7.30 6.06
C GLN A 29 13.25 8.37 5.04
N ASP A 30 13.94 9.43 5.46
CA ASP A 30 14.37 10.52 4.59
C ASP A 30 15.50 10.11 3.64
N ALA A 31 16.30 9.10 4.00
CA ALA A 31 17.27 8.52 3.07
C ALA A 31 16.65 7.58 2.03
N PHE A 32 15.55 6.90 2.38
CA PHE A 32 14.95 5.85 1.56
C PHE A 32 13.86 6.38 0.62
N ASN A 33 12.90 7.14 1.15
CA ASN A 33 11.67 7.52 0.44
C ASN A 33 11.91 8.38 -0.80
N PRO A 34 12.81 9.39 -0.79
CA PRO A 34 13.10 10.17 -2.00
C PRO A 34 13.56 9.30 -3.18
N LYS A 35 14.30 8.21 -2.90
CA LYS A 35 14.79 7.29 -3.93
C LYS A 35 13.71 6.27 -4.35
N LYS A 36 12.87 5.87 -3.40
CA LYS A 36 11.78 4.92 -3.63
C LYS A 36 10.62 5.53 -4.42
N GLY A 37 10.49 6.86 -4.43
CA GLY A 37 9.36 7.57 -5.02
C GLY A 37 8.11 7.54 -4.15
N SER A 38 8.27 7.37 -2.83
CA SER A 38 7.20 7.43 -1.83
C SER A 38 7.40 8.61 -0.88
N ILE A 39 6.35 9.01 -0.16
CA ILE A 39 6.48 9.94 0.96
C ILE A 39 6.80 9.17 2.26
N SER A 40 7.37 9.87 3.25
CA SER A 40 7.64 9.28 4.57
C SER A 40 6.35 8.83 5.27
N ALA A 41 6.42 7.72 6.00
CA ALA A 41 5.37 7.35 6.94
C ALA A 41 5.34 8.24 8.19
N ARG A 42 6.42 9.02 8.43
CA ARG A 42 6.50 9.98 9.53
C ARG A 42 5.94 11.33 9.10
N THR A 43 5.36 12.06 10.04
CA THR A 43 4.82 13.41 9.82
C THR A 43 5.84 14.53 10.01
N ASP A 44 7.07 14.21 10.43
CA ASP A 44 8.16 15.15 10.69
C ASP A 44 9.35 14.96 9.73
N ALA A 45 9.09 14.45 8.53
CA ALA A 45 10.09 14.28 7.48
C ALA A 45 10.73 15.62 7.07
N ASP A 46 12.03 15.60 6.75
CA ASP A 46 12.69 16.77 6.15
C ASP A 46 12.36 16.84 4.65
N LEU A 47 11.28 17.56 4.33
CA LEU A 47 10.81 17.73 2.95
C LEU A 47 11.81 18.47 2.03
N SER A 48 12.87 19.08 2.55
CA SER A 48 13.93 19.66 1.71
C SER A 48 14.71 18.58 0.94
N LEU A 49 14.69 17.34 1.42
CA LEU A 49 15.35 16.18 0.81
C LEU A 49 14.50 15.50 -0.28
N TYR A 50 13.27 15.95 -0.48
CA TYR A 50 12.30 15.36 -1.40
C TYR A 50 12.20 16.22 -2.66
N ASP A 51 11.89 15.59 -3.80
CA ASP A 51 11.62 16.31 -5.05
C ASP A 51 10.23 16.98 -5.03
N ASP A 52 9.92 17.75 -6.06
CA ASP A 52 8.68 18.51 -6.13
C ASP A 52 7.44 17.62 -6.23
N TYR A 53 7.56 16.43 -6.83
CA TYR A 53 6.48 15.44 -6.87
C TYR A 53 6.16 14.93 -5.46
N LEU A 54 7.17 14.55 -4.69
CA LEU A 54 6.97 14.00 -3.35
C LEU A 54 6.56 15.07 -2.33
N LYS A 55 6.97 16.33 -2.53
CA LYS A 55 6.41 17.47 -1.78
C LYS A 55 4.92 17.65 -2.07
N SER A 56 4.52 17.60 -3.35
CA SER A 56 3.11 17.64 -3.75
C SER A 56 2.32 16.51 -3.10
N ALA A 57 2.81 15.28 -3.19
CA ALA A 57 2.17 14.11 -2.58
C ALA A 57 2.05 14.23 -1.04
N SER A 58 3.05 14.83 -0.38
CA SER A 58 3.01 15.08 1.08
C SER A 58 1.96 16.12 1.46
N ALA A 59 1.77 17.14 0.62
CA ALA A 59 0.73 18.15 0.81
C ALA A 59 -0.68 17.56 0.62
N ASP A 60 -0.88 16.76 -0.43
CA ASP A 60 -2.14 16.07 -0.69
C ASP A 60 -2.49 15.12 0.47
N TRP A 61 -1.53 14.34 0.95
CA TRP A 61 -1.71 13.45 2.11
C TRP A 61 -2.21 14.18 3.37
N SER A 62 -1.78 15.42 3.57
CA SER A 62 -2.13 16.20 4.77
C SER A 62 -3.51 16.87 4.67
N LYS A 63 -4.09 16.94 3.46
CA LYS A 63 -5.32 17.67 3.18
C LYS A 63 -6.49 16.75 2.80
N ASP A 64 -6.20 15.69 2.08
CA ASP A 64 -7.21 14.89 1.41
C ASP A 64 -7.86 13.85 2.33
N ARG A 65 -9.05 13.40 1.93
CA ARG A 65 -9.68 12.24 2.54
C ARG A 65 -8.93 10.97 2.12
N LEU A 66 -8.21 10.39 3.07
CA LEU A 66 -7.44 9.18 2.84
C LEU A 66 -8.34 7.95 2.70
N VAL A 67 -8.07 7.13 1.68
CA VAL A 67 -8.69 5.82 1.46
C VAL A 67 -7.61 4.80 1.15
N GLY A 68 -7.82 3.55 1.56
CA GLY A 68 -6.88 2.48 1.25
C GLY A 68 -6.95 2.06 -0.21
N SER A 69 -5.83 1.60 -0.76
CA SER A 69 -5.81 0.94 -2.07
C SER A 69 -6.17 -0.54 -1.91
N THR A 70 -7.20 -0.97 -2.65
CA THR A 70 -7.55 -2.40 -2.74
C THR A 70 -6.42 -3.20 -3.36
N VAL A 71 -5.88 -2.74 -4.49
CA VAL A 71 -4.84 -3.48 -5.24
C VAL A 71 -3.51 -3.60 -4.51
N HIS A 72 -3.25 -2.73 -3.54
CA HIS A 72 -2.08 -2.80 -2.66
C HIS A 72 -2.42 -3.34 -1.26
N GLY A 73 -3.52 -4.09 -1.14
CA GLY A 73 -3.84 -4.89 0.06
C GLY A 73 -4.29 -4.09 1.28
N VAL A 74 -4.62 -2.80 1.14
CA VAL A 74 -5.06 -1.98 2.28
C VAL A 74 -6.50 -2.29 2.68
N ASN A 75 -7.37 -2.50 1.69
CA ASN A 75 -8.81 -2.71 1.90
C ASN A 75 -9.26 -4.17 1.76
N GLY A 76 -8.35 -5.12 1.57
CA GLY A 76 -8.74 -6.48 1.20
C GLY A 76 -7.73 -7.53 1.61
N ASN A 77 -8.24 -8.67 2.08
CA ASN A 77 -7.45 -9.87 2.32
C ASN A 77 -7.16 -10.62 1.01
N ASN A 78 -6.41 -11.73 1.12
CA ASN A 78 -6.04 -12.54 -0.05
C ASN A 78 -7.25 -13.13 -0.80
N ALA A 79 -8.37 -13.40 -0.11
CA ALA A 79 -9.58 -13.92 -0.74
C ALA A 79 -10.26 -12.86 -1.63
N LEU A 80 -10.36 -11.62 -1.15
CA LEU A 80 -10.81 -10.48 -1.96
C LEU A 80 -9.91 -10.33 -3.19
N MET A 81 -8.59 -10.30 -2.97
CA MET A 81 -7.62 -10.03 -4.04
C MET A 81 -7.63 -11.09 -5.14
N ALA A 82 -7.77 -12.36 -4.78
CA ALA A 82 -7.88 -13.44 -5.76
C ALA A 82 -9.09 -13.24 -6.69
N LYS A 83 -10.26 -12.92 -6.12
CA LYS A 83 -11.48 -12.68 -6.91
C LYS A 83 -11.44 -11.38 -7.69
N TYR A 84 -10.89 -10.31 -7.10
CA TYR A 84 -10.70 -9.03 -7.78
C TYR A 84 -9.85 -9.20 -9.03
N ASN A 85 -8.70 -9.88 -8.92
CA ASN A 85 -7.79 -10.12 -10.05
C ASN A 85 -8.47 -10.95 -11.15
N ALA A 86 -9.25 -11.97 -10.79
CA ALA A 86 -10.00 -12.75 -11.75
C ALA A 86 -11.07 -11.92 -12.49
N ALA A 87 -11.82 -11.08 -11.77
CA ALA A 87 -12.84 -10.20 -12.34
C ALA A 87 -12.26 -9.20 -13.34
N VAL A 88 -11.19 -8.50 -12.94
CA VAL A 88 -10.51 -7.51 -13.78
C VAL A 88 -9.84 -8.17 -14.98
N GLY A 89 -9.16 -9.30 -14.76
CA GLY A 89 -8.53 -10.08 -15.83
C GLY A 89 -9.55 -10.52 -16.90
N LYS A 90 -10.67 -11.11 -16.47
CA LYS A 90 -11.78 -11.50 -17.35
C LYS A 90 -12.30 -10.32 -18.17
N TYR A 91 -12.51 -9.16 -17.55
CA TYR A 91 -13.02 -7.97 -18.23
C TYR A 91 -12.09 -7.48 -19.34
N PHE A 92 -10.79 -7.36 -19.05
CA PHE A 92 -9.81 -6.91 -20.05
C PHE A 92 -9.55 -7.95 -21.15
N SER A 93 -9.49 -9.24 -20.81
CA SER A 93 -9.40 -10.31 -21.81
C SER A 93 -10.63 -10.38 -22.72
N GLY A 94 -11.80 -9.92 -22.24
CA GLY A 94 -13.02 -9.76 -23.03
C GLY A 94 -13.08 -8.46 -23.86
N GLY A 95 -12.00 -7.67 -23.90
CA GLY A 95 -11.95 -6.41 -24.62
C GLY A 95 -12.78 -5.29 -23.96
N SER A 96 -12.99 -5.36 -22.65
CA SER A 96 -13.65 -4.32 -21.85
C SER A 96 -15.12 -4.06 -22.24
N LYS A 97 -15.86 -5.12 -22.60
CA LYS A 97 -17.25 -5.02 -23.09
C LYS A 97 -18.33 -5.35 -22.05
N ASP A 98 -17.99 -6.09 -21.01
CA ASP A 98 -18.96 -6.62 -20.03
C ASP A 98 -18.94 -5.84 -18.70
N ASN A 99 -19.43 -4.60 -18.72
CA ASN A 99 -19.45 -3.73 -17.55
C ASN A 99 -20.34 -4.29 -16.42
N ALA A 100 -21.47 -4.90 -16.78
CA ALA A 100 -22.40 -5.48 -15.81
C ALA A 100 -21.81 -6.73 -15.13
N GLY A 101 -21.13 -7.59 -15.90
CA GLY A 101 -20.39 -8.73 -15.37
C GLY A 101 -19.24 -8.29 -14.47
N LEU A 102 -18.46 -7.28 -14.86
CA LEU A 102 -17.40 -6.74 -14.01
C LEU A 102 -17.95 -6.24 -12.67
N ALA A 103 -19.02 -5.44 -12.68
CA ALA A 103 -19.63 -4.92 -11.45
C ALA A 103 -20.12 -6.06 -10.53
N LYS A 104 -20.75 -7.08 -11.10
CA LYS A 104 -21.19 -8.28 -10.36
C LYS A 104 -20.01 -9.04 -9.75
N ASP A 105 -18.96 -9.28 -10.53
CA ASP A 105 -17.80 -10.05 -10.10
C ASP A 105 -16.99 -9.27 -9.03
N LEU A 106 -16.91 -7.94 -9.12
CA LEU A 106 -16.32 -7.09 -8.09
C LEU A 106 -17.13 -7.06 -6.79
N ALA A 107 -18.47 -7.04 -6.85
CA ALA A 107 -19.31 -7.17 -5.66
C ALA A 107 -19.09 -8.52 -4.97
N ALA A 108 -18.99 -9.61 -5.75
CA ALA A 108 -18.67 -10.93 -5.22
C ALA A 108 -17.24 -11.02 -4.63
N ALA A 109 -16.29 -10.25 -5.16
CA ALA A 109 -14.94 -10.14 -4.59
C ALA A 109 -14.97 -9.43 -3.22
N TYR A 110 -15.73 -8.34 -3.11
CA TYR A 110 -15.92 -7.63 -1.85
C TYR A 110 -16.51 -8.53 -0.76
N GLU A 111 -17.59 -9.27 -1.07
CA GLU A 111 -18.19 -10.20 -0.10
C GLU A 111 -17.24 -11.32 0.32
N ALA A 112 -16.39 -11.83 -0.58
CA ALA A 112 -15.38 -12.83 -0.22
C ALA A 112 -14.28 -12.30 0.72
N GLY A 113 -14.10 -10.98 0.75
CA GLY A 113 -13.14 -10.29 1.60
C GLY A 113 -13.63 -9.96 3.00
N LYS A 114 -14.96 -9.99 3.23
CA LYS A 114 -15.54 -9.76 4.55
C LYS A 114 -15.24 -10.97 5.44
N ALA A 115 -14.28 -10.82 6.33
CA ALA A 115 -14.10 -11.70 7.47
C ALA A 115 -14.76 -11.05 8.69
#